data_AF-A0A392P7U8-F1
#
_entry.id   AF-A0A392P7U8-F1
#
_cell.length_a   1.000
_cell.length_b   1.000
_cell.length_c   1.000
_cell.angle_alpha   90.00
_cell.angle_beta   90.00
_cell.angle_gamma   90.00
#
_symmetry.space_group_name_H-M   'P 1'
#
loop_
_entity.id
_entity.type
_entity.pdbx_description
1 polymer ?
#
loop_
_entity_poly.entity_id
_entity_poly.type
_entity_poly.pdbx_seq_one_letter_code
_entity_poly.pdbx_strand_id
1 'polypeptide(L)'
;HPIVESCSPVVTESREDYLQLLNIKQPLPPPVLAQVHPERASIPPSKVADPRPGPAKSSHDSGHGPTTYQHLHIPVKMMEDFLRLASANTRKNLETCGVLAGSLKNRVFQITTLIIPKQESTSDS
;
A
#
# COMPACT_ATOMS: atom_id res chain seq x y z
N HIS A 1 -18.92 -47.16 20.31
CA HIS A 1 -19.29 -46.00 19.47
C HIS A 1 -18.48 -44.78 19.90
N PRO A 2 -17.73 -44.15 18.99
CA PRO A 2 -17.50 -42.72 19.04
C PRO A 2 -18.17 -42.04 17.82
N ILE A 3 -18.75 -40.87 18.07
CA ILE A 3 -19.45 -40.03 17.10
C ILE A 3 -18.39 -39.20 16.34
N VAL A 4 -18.42 -39.31 15.01
CA VAL A 4 -17.65 -38.47 14.09
C VAL A 4 -18.49 -37.21 13.85
N GLU A 5 -18.04 -36.06 14.33
CA GLU A 5 -18.67 -34.78 13.99
C GLU A 5 -17.84 -34.12 12.87
N SER A 6 -18.35 -34.29 11.65
CA SER A 6 -17.95 -33.56 10.46
C SER A 6 -18.63 -32.20 10.48
N CYS A 7 -17.88 -31.11 10.29
CA CYS A 7 -18.47 -29.81 9.99
C CYS A 7 -17.61 -29.05 8.97
N SER A 8 -18.31 -28.43 8.02
CA SER A 8 -17.95 -28.07 6.64
C SER A 8 -16.89 -26.97 6.44
N PRO A 9 -16.18 -26.95 5.28
CA PRO A 9 -15.39 -25.81 4.85
C PRO A 9 -16.32 -24.77 4.20
N VAL A 10 -16.45 -23.57 4.78
CA VAL A 10 -17.34 -22.53 4.26
C VAL A 10 -16.57 -21.22 4.09
N VAL A 11 -16.36 -20.90 2.80
CA VAL A 11 -16.19 -19.55 2.20
C VAL A 11 -14.85 -18.85 2.48
N THR A 12 -13.82 -19.28 1.78
CA THR A 12 -12.65 -18.43 1.46
C THR A 12 -12.58 -18.06 -0.03
N GLU A 13 -13.23 -18.82 -0.92
CA GLU A 13 -13.04 -18.67 -2.37
C GLU A 13 -13.65 -17.38 -2.98
N SER A 14 -14.76 -16.86 -2.43
CA SER A 14 -15.45 -15.73 -3.08
C SER A 14 -14.70 -14.39 -2.98
N ARG A 15 -13.85 -14.17 -1.96
CA ARG A 15 -13.25 -12.85 -1.69
C ARG A 15 -12.04 -12.53 -2.58
N GLU A 16 -11.33 -13.56 -3.04
CA GLU A 16 -10.11 -13.39 -3.83
C GLU A 16 -10.42 -12.98 -5.27
N ASP A 17 -11.49 -13.53 -5.86
CA ASP A 17 -11.97 -13.21 -7.20
C ASP A 17 -12.40 -11.74 -7.36
N TYR A 18 -13.06 -11.17 -6.35
CA TYR A 18 -13.42 -9.74 -6.36
C TYR A 18 -12.20 -8.83 -6.32
N LEU A 19 -11.16 -9.19 -5.57
CA LEU A 19 -9.94 -8.39 -5.48
C LEU A 19 -9.14 -8.41 -6.80
N GLN A 20 -9.11 -9.57 -7.46
CA GLN A 20 -8.52 -9.69 -8.80
C GLN A 20 -9.27 -8.89 -9.86
N LEU A 21 -10.60 -8.83 -9.80
CA LEU A 21 -11.43 -8.03 -10.72
C LEU A 21 -11.21 -6.51 -10.55
N LEU A 22 -10.75 -6.07 -9.37
CA LEU A 22 -10.48 -4.67 -9.03
C LEU A 22 -9.01 -4.28 -9.23
N ASN A 23 -8.19 -5.13 -9.86
CA ASN A 23 -6.74 -4.93 -10.01
C ASN A 23 -6.00 -4.75 -8.67
N ILE A 24 -6.56 -5.23 -7.56
CA ILE A 24 -5.95 -5.17 -6.23
C ILE A 24 -5.05 -6.39 -6.07
N LYS A 25 -3.73 -6.19 -6.02
CA LYS A 25 -2.76 -7.27 -5.79
C LYS A 25 -2.27 -7.23 -4.35
N GLN A 26 -2.49 -8.31 -3.60
CA GLN A 26 -1.82 -8.51 -2.32
C GLN A 26 -0.36 -8.94 -2.59
N PRO A 27 0.65 -8.35 -1.92
CA PRO A 27 2.02 -8.83 -2.02
C PRO A 27 2.11 -10.27 -1.53
N LEU A 28 2.79 -11.15 -2.29
CA LEU A 28 3.12 -12.49 -1.82
C LEU A 28 3.97 -12.38 -0.55
N PRO A 29 3.77 -13.26 0.45
CA PRO A 29 4.67 -13.33 1.59
C PRO A 29 6.09 -13.53 1.08
N PRO A 30 7.08 -12.80 1.64
CA PRO A 30 8.46 -12.96 1.22
C PRO A 30 8.89 -14.42 1.41
N PRO A 31 9.76 -14.96 0.53
CA PRO A 31 10.24 -16.32 0.66
C PRO A 31 10.84 -16.51 2.07
N VAL A 32 10.38 -17.56 2.75
CA VAL A 32 10.62 -17.87 4.18
C VAL A 32 12.10 -18.05 4.54
N LEU A 33 13.01 -18.05 3.57
CA LEU A 33 14.44 -18.27 3.76
C LEU A 33 15.26 -17.00 3.46
N ALA A 34 14.91 -15.88 4.07
CA ALA A 34 15.89 -14.81 4.23
C ALA A 34 16.93 -15.30 5.26
N GLN A 35 18.08 -15.80 4.78
CA GLN A 35 19.20 -16.14 5.65
C GLN A 35 19.75 -14.85 6.28
N VAL A 36 19.35 -14.58 7.51
CA VAL A 36 19.88 -13.47 8.30
C VAL A 36 21.31 -13.84 8.68
N HIS A 37 22.30 -13.28 7.98
CA HIS A 37 23.70 -13.42 8.39
C HIS A 37 23.84 -12.90 9.84
N PRO A 38 24.38 -13.71 10.77
CA PRO A 38 24.56 -13.30 12.18
C PRO A 38 25.53 -12.13 12.36
N GLU A 39 26.41 -11.87 11.38
CA GLU A 39 27.23 -10.66 11.36
C GLU A 39 26.41 -9.45 10.89
N ARG A 40 25.54 -8.97 11.78
CA ARG A 40 25.15 -7.57 11.74
C ARG A 40 26.29 -6.78 12.35
N ALA A 41 27.20 -6.25 11.54
CA ALA A 41 27.96 -5.08 11.95
C ALA A 41 26.92 -4.02 12.37
N SER A 42 26.85 -3.73 13.67
CA SER A 42 25.89 -2.77 14.21
C SER A 42 26.09 -1.45 13.46
N ILE A 43 25.10 -1.04 12.68
CA ILE A 43 25.13 0.25 11.99
C ILE A 43 25.04 1.29 13.10
N PRO A 44 26.07 2.11 13.33
CA PRO A 44 26.01 3.11 14.37
C PRO A 44 24.85 4.08 14.07
N PRO A 45 24.16 4.60 15.10
CA PRO A 45 23.01 5.49 14.93
C PRO A 45 23.32 6.71 14.04
N SER A 46 24.58 7.14 14.01
CA SER A 46 25.07 8.22 13.14
C SER A 46 25.05 7.91 11.64
N LYS A 47 24.92 6.64 11.26
CA LYS A 47 24.81 6.18 9.86
C LYS A 47 23.38 5.81 9.47
N VAL A 48 22.42 5.95 10.38
CA VAL A 48 21.00 5.76 10.08
C VAL A 48 20.44 7.11 9.66
N ALA A 49 19.84 7.17 8.47
CA ALA A 49 19.12 8.36 8.05
C ALA A 49 17.97 8.60 9.03
N ASP A 50 17.79 9.85 9.45
CA ASP A 50 16.62 10.22 10.26
C ASP A 50 15.35 9.83 9.50
N PRO A 51 14.49 8.96 10.04
CA PRO A 51 13.27 8.54 9.37
C PRO A 51 12.25 9.68 9.25
N ARG A 52 12.45 10.79 9.98
CA ARG A 52 11.65 11.99 9.78
C ARG A 52 11.97 12.57 8.41
N PRO A 53 10.95 12.80 7.57
CA PRO A 53 11.13 13.58 6.35
C PRO A 53 11.81 14.90 6.74
N GLY A 54 13.02 15.12 6.24
CA GLY A 54 13.70 16.40 6.42
C GLY A 54 12.82 17.54 5.86
N PRO A 55 13.05 18.79 6.28
CA PRO A 55 12.36 19.94 5.71
C PRO A 55 12.37 19.84 4.19
N ALA A 56 11.22 20.07 3.56
CA ALA A 56 11.09 19.97 2.11
C ALA A 56 12.19 20.80 1.46
N LYS A 57 13.16 20.13 0.80
CA LYS A 57 14.18 20.84 0.06
C LYS A 57 13.46 21.53 -1.09
N SER A 58 13.38 22.87 -1.05
CA SER A 58 13.02 23.64 -2.22
C SER A 58 14.03 23.26 -3.30
N SER A 59 13.56 22.56 -4.33
CA SER A 59 14.38 22.14 -5.46
C SER A 59 14.84 23.38 -6.21
N HIS A 60 15.98 23.92 -5.79
CA HIS A 60 16.58 25.09 -6.41
C HIS A 60 18.03 24.79 -6.82
N ASP A 61 18.30 23.58 -7.34
CA ASP A 61 19.54 23.34 -8.09
C ASP A 61 19.47 22.09 -8.98
N SER A 62 18.64 22.12 -10.03
CA SER A 62 18.67 21.10 -11.09
C SER A 62 18.08 21.67 -12.38
N GLY A 63 18.71 22.70 -12.97
CA GLY A 63 18.66 23.05 -14.42
C GLY A 63 17.32 23.16 -15.17
N HIS A 64 16.18 23.04 -14.51
CA HIS A 64 14.84 23.09 -15.08
C HIS A 64 14.08 24.16 -14.33
N GLY A 65 13.39 25.04 -15.07
CA GLY A 65 12.78 26.28 -14.62
C GLY A 65 11.74 26.14 -13.48
N PRO A 66 11.00 27.23 -13.18
CA PRO A 66 10.21 27.37 -11.95
C PRO A 66 9.39 26.11 -11.67
N THR A 67 9.52 25.58 -10.46
CA THR A 67 8.93 24.34 -9.93
C THR A 67 7.56 24.01 -10.54
N THR A 68 7.56 23.27 -11.65
CA THR A 68 6.31 22.86 -12.31
C THR A 68 5.89 21.51 -11.75
N TYR A 69 4.65 21.43 -11.25
CA TYR A 69 4.06 20.14 -10.90
C TYR A 69 4.04 19.22 -12.14
N GLN A 70 4.35 17.95 -11.93
CA GLN A 70 4.23 16.95 -12.99
C GLN A 70 2.77 16.50 -13.09
N HIS A 71 2.32 16.20 -14.32
CA HIS A 71 0.97 15.71 -14.55
C HIS A 71 0.82 14.31 -13.95
N LEU A 72 -0.35 14.04 -13.39
CA LEU A 72 -0.68 12.77 -12.76
C LEU A 72 -2.03 12.28 -13.25
N HIS A 73 -2.07 11.07 -13.81
CA HIS A 73 -3.27 10.41 -14.29
C HIS A 73 -3.67 9.30 -13.33
N ILE A 74 -4.90 9.37 -12.82
CA ILE A 74 -5.51 8.34 -11.98
C ILE A 74 -6.80 7.85 -12.68
N PRO A 75 -6.99 6.53 -12.85
CA PRO A 75 -8.26 6.00 -13.34
C PRO A 75 -9.40 6.32 -12.35
N VAL A 76 -10.49 6.91 -12.83
CA VAL A 76 -11.64 7.27 -11.97
C VAL A 76 -12.18 6.08 -11.18
N LYS A 77 -12.28 4.91 -11.84
CA LYS A 77 -12.70 3.65 -11.23
C LYS A 77 -11.87 3.28 -9.99
N MET A 78 -10.57 3.62 -9.95
CA MET A 78 -9.72 3.35 -8.80
C MET A 78 -10.21 4.07 -7.54
N MET A 79 -10.74 5.29 -7.68
CA MET A 79 -11.30 6.04 -6.56
C MET A 79 -12.62 5.44 -6.09
N GLU A 80 -13.49 5.02 -7.02
CA GLU A 80 -14.74 4.33 -6.69
C GLU A 80 -14.48 3.00 -5.97
N ASP A 81 -13.50 2.23 -6.45
CA ASP A 81 -13.08 0.97 -5.86
C ASP A 81 -12.51 1.18 -4.45
N PHE A 82 -11.71 2.23 -4.25
CA PHE A 82 -11.18 2.61 -2.94
C PHE A 82 -12.30 2.97 -1.95
N LEU A 83 -13.24 3.84 -2.34
CA LEU A 83 -14.34 4.26 -1.48
C LEU A 83 -15.24 3.09 -1.09
N ARG A 84 -15.51 2.20 -2.04
CA ARG A 84 -16.27 0.97 -1.79
C ARG A 84 -15.56 0.07 -0.78
N LEU A 85 -14.25 -0.12 -0.94
CA LEU A 85 -13.42 -0.91 -0.01
C LEU A 85 -13.38 -0.28 1.39
N ALA A 86 -13.22 1.04 1.49
CA ALA A 86 -13.13 1.78 2.75
C ALA A 86 -14.48 1.93 3.47
N SER A 87 -15.61 1.74 2.79
CA SER A 87 -16.97 2.05 3.28
C SER A 87 -17.31 1.48 4.65
N ALA A 88 -16.84 0.27 4.98
CA ALA A 88 -17.09 -0.35 6.28
C ALA A 88 -16.37 0.36 7.43
N ASN A 89 -15.14 0.83 7.17
CA ASN A 89 -14.36 1.61 8.12
C ASN A 89 -14.92 3.03 8.24
N THR A 90 -15.22 3.68 7.12
CA THR A 90 -15.82 5.02 7.10
C THR A 90 -17.12 5.08 7.89
N ARG A 91 -18.00 4.08 7.79
CA ARG A 91 -19.24 4.00 8.59
C ARG A 91 -18.99 3.90 10.10
N LYS A 92 -17.81 3.42 10.51
CA LYS A 92 -17.37 3.33 11.91
C LYS A 92 -16.51 4.52 12.34
N ASN A 93 -16.42 5.57 11.52
CA ASN A 93 -15.51 6.69 11.72
C ASN A 93 -14.04 6.24 11.80
N LEU A 94 -13.67 5.21 11.04
CA LEU A 94 -12.31 4.68 10.98
C LEU A 94 -11.67 5.02 9.63
N GLU A 95 -10.44 5.53 9.69
CA GLU A 95 -9.66 5.83 8.49
C GLU A 95 -9.22 4.57 7.75
N THR A 96 -9.01 4.70 6.44
CA THR A 96 -8.39 3.68 5.61
C THR A 96 -7.43 4.37 4.66
N CYS A 97 -6.17 3.97 4.69
CA CYS A 97 -5.09 4.47 3.85
C CYS A 97 -4.86 3.55 2.66
N GLY A 98 -4.50 4.15 1.52
CA GLY A 98 -4.09 3.48 0.31
C GLY A 98 -2.85 4.14 -0.28
N VAL A 99 -2.01 3.35 -0.95
CA VAL A 99 -0.81 3.83 -1.66
C VAL A 99 -1.06 3.73 -3.16
N LEU A 100 -0.95 4.87 -3.85
CA LEU A 100 -1.00 4.92 -5.30
C LEU A 100 0.37 4.56 -5.87
N ALA A 101 0.41 3.53 -6.71
CA ALA A 101 1.60 3.08 -7.40
C ALA A 101 1.42 3.12 -8.92
N GLY A 102 2.49 3.46 -9.62
CA GLY A 102 2.46 3.72 -11.05
C GLY A 102 3.85 3.92 -11.63
N SER A 103 3.89 4.44 -12.85
CA SER A 103 5.14 4.70 -13.58
C SER A 103 5.14 6.08 -14.23
N LEU A 104 6.33 6.67 -14.39
CA LEU A 104 6.50 7.91 -15.15
C LEU A 104 6.62 7.59 -16.64
N LYS A 105 5.70 8.08 -17.46
CA LYS A 105 5.73 7.94 -18.93
C LYS A 105 5.51 9.30 -19.57
N ASN A 106 6.39 9.70 -20.48
CA ASN A 106 6.28 10.98 -21.21
C ASN A 106 6.14 12.19 -20.27
N ARG A 107 6.88 12.22 -19.15
CA ARG A 107 6.79 13.24 -18.09
C ARG A 107 5.43 13.34 -17.38
N VAL A 108 4.63 12.27 -17.44
CA VAL A 108 3.34 12.12 -16.74
C VAL A 108 3.38 10.88 -15.86
N PHE A 109 3.03 11.02 -14.58
CA PHE A 109 2.84 9.87 -13.70
C PHE A 109 1.53 9.16 -14.03
N GLN A 110 1.62 7.92 -14.46
CA GLN A 110 0.48 7.06 -14.77
C GLN A 110 0.26 6.10 -13.60
N ILE A 111 -0.78 6.36 -12.80
CA ILE A 111 -1.16 5.51 -11.68
C ILE A 111 -1.94 4.32 -12.22
N THR A 112 -1.51 3.10 -11.87
CA THR A 112 -2.10 1.86 -12.38
C THR A 112 -2.48 0.89 -11.28
N THR A 113 -1.96 1.09 -10.06
CA THR A 113 -2.16 0.17 -8.95
C THR A 113 -2.51 0.94 -7.68
N LEU A 114 -3.57 0.52 -7.00
CA LEU A 114 -3.89 0.94 -5.64
C LEU A 114 -3.52 -0.19 -4.69
N ILE A 115 -2.62 0.10 -3.76
CA ILE A 115 -2.15 -0.85 -2.75
C ILE A 115 -2.83 -0.50 -1.43
N ILE A 116 -3.56 -1.45 -0.86
CA ILE A 116 -4.12 -1.34 0.50
C ILE A 116 -3.21 -2.15 1.43
N PRO A 117 -2.28 -1.51 2.17
CA PRO A 117 -1.43 -2.23 3.10
C PRO A 117 -2.25 -2.78 4.27
N LYS A 118 -1.67 -3.76 4.98
CA LYS A 118 -2.13 -4.06 6.34
C LYS A 118 -1.94 -2.81 7.19
N GLN A 119 -2.99 -2.37 7.86
CA GLN A 119 -3.02 -1.12 8.58
C GLN A 119 -3.88 -1.26 9.83
N GLU A 120 -3.58 -0.44 10.82
CA GLU A 120 -4.45 -0.19 11.95
C GLU A 120 -5.25 1.07 11.67
N SER A 121 -6.55 1.03 11.92
CA SER A 121 -7.43 2.17 11.69
C SER A 121 -7.72 2.88 12.99
N THR A 122 -7.65 4.21 12.96
CA THR A 122 -8.03 5.08 14.08
C THR A 122 -9.17 6.01 13.67
N SER A 123 -9.88 6.54 14.66
CA SER A 123 -10.78 7.68 14.49
C SER A 123 -10.00 8.97 14.74
N ASP A 124 -10.26 10.00 13.96
CA ASP A 124 -9.66 11.34 14.09
C ASP A 124 -10.60 12.34 14.81
N SER A 125 -11.67 11.85 15.44
CA SER A 125 -12.67 12.65 16.17
C SER A 125 -12.79 12.25 17.65
#